data_AF-A0A2V9TEZ8-F1
#
_entry.id   AF-A0A2V9TEZ8-F1
#
_cell.length_a   1.000
_cell.length_b   1.000
_cell.length_c   1.000
_cell.angle_alpha   90.00
_cell.angle_beta   90.00
_cell.angle_gamma   90.00
#
_symmetry.space_group_name_H-M   'P 1'
#
loop_
_entity.id
_entity.type
_entity.pdbx_description
1 polymer ?
#
loop_
_entity_poly.entity_id
_entity_poly.type
_entity_poly.pdbx_seq_one_letter_code
_entity_poly.pdbx_strand_id
1 'polypeptide(L)'
;MPGQWFYSHYIYGSNYRLSEWQGAVLNAQLGRLDEQTARRHRNARLLDKLLGEIEGVTPQKLDPRCTRNGHYAYIFHFEPKAFASVPVEQLMKALEAEGIPCE
;
A
#
# COMPACT_ATOMS: atom_id res chain seq x y z
N MET A 1 -32.57 2.50 -37.38
CA MET A 1 -33.77 2.11 -38.14
C MET A 1 -34.94 2.01 -37.17
N PRO A 2 -36.10 2.62 -37.44
CA PRO A 2 -37.31 2.35 -36.65
C PRO A 2 -37.58 0.84 -36.62
N GLY A 3 -37.77 0.26 -35.43
CA GLY A 3 -38.06 -1.18 -35.27
C GLY A 3 -36.85 -2.11 -35.12
N GLN A 4 -35.61 -1.61 -35.06
CA GLN A 4 -34.45 -2.44 -34.72
C GLN A 4 -33.97 -2.19 -33.28
N TRP A 5 -33.64 -3.26 -32.54
CA TRP A 5 -32.99 -3.19 -31.24
C TRP A 5 -31.58 -2.58 -31.40
N PHE A 6 -31.34 -1.43 -30.77
CA PHE A 6 -30.11 -0.66 -30.90
C PHE A 6 -28.91 -1.26 -30.15
N TYR A 7 -29.12 -2.32 -29.37
CA TYR A 7 -28.12 -2.93 -28.52
C TYR A 7 -27.60 -4.21 -29.18
N SER A 8 -26.41 -4.13 -29.78
CA SER A 8 -25.70 -5.24 -30.43
C SER A 8 -24.32 -5.39 -29.82
N HIS A 9 -23.93 -6.62 -29.49
CA HIS A 9 -22.59 -6.94 -28.99
C HIS A 9 -21.75 -7.51 -30.11
N TYR A 10 -20.69 -6.81 -30.47
CA TYR A 10 -19.74 -7.24 -31.51
C TYR A 10 -18.55 -8.01 -30.92
N ILE A 11 -18.43 -8.03 -29.59
CA ILE A 11 -17.37 -8.68 -28.80
C ILE A 11 -18.01 -9.24 -27.53
N TYR A 12 -17.55 -10.42 -27.09
CA TYR A 12 -17.95 -10.98 -25.79
C TYR A 12 -17.48 -10.10 -24.65
N GLY A 13 -18.38 -9.77 -23.74
CA GLY A 13 -18.07 -9.01 -22.52
C GLY A 13 -19.05 -9.33 -21.40
N SER A 14 -18.62 -9.05 -20.17
CA SER A 14 -19.43 -9.17 -18.96
C SER A 14 -19.68 -7.80 -18.34
N ASN A 15 -20.58 -7.71 -17.37
CA ASN A 15 -20.85 -6.47 -16.66
C ASN A 15 -19.79 -6.21 -15.57
N TYR A 16 -18.82 -5.34 -15.88
CA TYR A 16 -17.81 -4.82 -14.94
C TYR A 16 -18.01 -3.34 -14.60
N ARG A 17 -19.25 -2.85 -14.69
CA ARG A 17 -19.54 -1.44 -14.41
C ARG A 17 -19.36 -1.16 -12.92
N LEU A 18 -18.64 -0.09 -12.63
CA LEU A 18 -18.61 0.50 -11.29
C LEU A 18 -19.99 1.07 -10.97
N SER A 19 -20.49 0.83 -9.76
CA SER A 19 -21.74 1.45 -9.30
C SER A 19 -21.55 2.93 -8.97
N GLU A 20 -22.62 3.72 -9.08
CA GLU A 20 -22.61 5.15 -8.73
C GLU A 20 -22.16 5.39 -7.27
N TRP A 21 -22.55 4.51 -6.35
CA TRP A 21 -22.18 4.65 -4.95
C TRP A 21 -20.67 4.47 -4.73
N GLN A 22 -20.07 3.47 -5.38
CA GLN A 22 -18.61 3.30 -5.39
C GLN A 22 -17.92 4.50 -6.05
N GLY A 23 -18.46 5.00 -7.15
CA GLY A 23 -17.98 6.20 -7.83
C GLY A 23 -17.98 7.44 -6.93
N ALA A 24 -19.06 7.67 -6.18
CA ALA A 24 -19.17 8.78 -5.25
C ALA A 24 -18.12 8.71 -4.12
N VAL A 25 -17.94 7.53 -3.51
CA VAL A 25 -16.92 7.32 -2.48
C VAL A 25 -15.51 7.54 -3.03
N LEU A 26 -15.21 6.96 -4.19
CA LEU A 26 -13.89 7.10 -4.82
C LEU A 26 -13.60 8.56 -5.19
N ASN A 27 -14.60 9.30 -5.68
CA ASN A 27 -14.43 10.72 -6.00
C ASN A 27 -14.04 11.54 -4.76
N ALA A 28 -14.69 11.30 -3.62
CA ALA A 28 -14.31 11.93 -2.36
C ALA A 28 -12.91 11.50 -1.87
N GLN A 29 -12.52 10.24 -2.06
CA GLN A 29 -11.18 9.75 -1.72
C GLN A 29 -10.10 10.36 -2.62
N LEU A 30 -10.35 10.51 -3.92
CA LEU A 30 -9.41 11.12 -4.87
C LEU A 30 -9.07 12.56 -4.47
N GLY A 31 -10.05 13.33 -3.98
CA GLY A 31 -9.80 14.68 -3.46
C GLY A 31 -8.82 14.76 -2.28
N ARG A 32 -8.63 13.67 -1.54
CA ARG A 32 -7.72 13.57 -0.37
C ARG A 32 -6.45 12.78 -0.67
N LEU A 33 -6.34 12.18 -1.85
CA LEU A 33 -5.26 11.25 -2.19
C LEU A 33 -3.88 11.92 -2.11
N ASP A 34 -3.77 13.16 -2.59
CA ASP A 34 -2.51 13.88 -2.63
C ASP A 34 -1.94 14.14 -1.22
N GLU A 35 -2.77 14.69 -0.32
CA GLU A 35 -2.42 14.94 1.07
C GLU A 35 -2.03 13.64 1.79
N GLN A 36 -2.85 12.60 1.65
CA GLN A 36 -2.60 11.35 2.35
C GLN A 36 -1.32 10.66 1.86
N THR A 37 -1.06 10.64 0.54
CA THR A 37 0.16 10.03 -0.01
C THR A 37 1.40 10.85 0.34
N ALA A 38 1.32 12.17 0.36
CA ALA A 38 2.41 13.03 0.85
C ALA A 38 2.73 12.75 2.33
N ARG A 39 1.70 12.60 3.18
CA ARG A 39 1.87 12.25 4.60
C ARG A 39 2.51 10.88 4.77
N ARG A 40 2.02 9.85 4.07
CA ARG A 40 2.59 8.49 4.10
C ARG A 40 4.04 8.50 3.62
N HIS A 41 4.33 9.21 2.53
CA HIS A 41 5.68 9.32 1.99
C HIS A 41 6.66 9.95 2.97
N ARG A 42 6.30 11.10 3.57
CA ARG A 42 7.14 11.77 4.58
C ARG A 42 7.42 10.85 5.78
N ASN A 43 6.39 10.19 6.30
CA ASN A 43 6.53 9.29 7.44
C ASN A 43 7.39 8.06 7.09
N ALA A 44 7.21 7.50 5.90
CA ALA A 44 8.06 6.40 5.42
C ALA A 44 9.53 6.83 5.28
N ARG A 45 9.82 8.05 4.81
CA ARG A 45 11.22 8.54 4.77
C ARG A 45 11.83 8.70 6.17
N LEU A 46 11.02 9.08 7.16
CA LEU A 46 11.45 9.11 8.56
C LEU A 46 11.74 7.70 9.08
N LEU A 47 10.85 6.75 8.82
CA LEU A 47 11.04 5.34 9.21
C LEU A 47 12.27 4.73 8.52
N ASP A 48 12.49 4.98 7.23
CA ASP A 48 13.69 4.52 6.52
C ASP A 48 14.96 4.99 7.23
N LYS A 49 15.00 6.25 7.67
CA LYS A 49 16.14 6.78 8.39
C LYS A 49 16.30 6.08 9.75
N LEU A 50 15.26 6.09 10.58
CA LEU A 50 15.35 5.61 11.96
C LEU A 50 15.57 4.09 12.05
N LEU A 51 14.88 3.31 11.23
CA LEU A 51 15.01 1.86 11.23
C LEU A 51 16.32 1.42 10.55
N GLY A 52 16.84 2.19 9.59
CA GLY A 52 18.14 1.91 8.97
C GLY A 52 19.34 2.09 9.91
N GLU A 53 19.15 2.71 11.08
CA GLU A 53 20.17 2.81 12.14
C GLU A 53 20.25 1.54 13.00
N ILE A 54 19.27 0.63 12.91
CA ILE A 54 19.21 -0.61 13.70
C ILE A 54 19.97 -1.72 12.97
N GLU A 55 20.94 -2.32 13.65
CA GLU A 55 21.69 -3.47 13.10
C GLU A 55 20.74 -4.61 12.72
N GLY A 56 20.91 -5.12 11.50
CA GLY A 56 20.08 -6.20 10.97
C GLY A 56 18.69 -5.78 10.50
N VAL A 57 18.35 -4.48 10.47
CA VAL A 57 17.12 -3.97 9.84
C VAL A 57 17.46 -3.24 8.55
N THR A 58 16.79 -3.60 7.46
CA THR A 58 16.99 -2.98 6.14
C THR A 58 15.65 -2.48 5.57
N PRO A 59 15.39 -1.16 5.63
CA PRO A 59 14.22 -0.55 4.99
C PRO A 59 14.18 -0.78 3.48
N GLN A 60 12.97 -0.75 2.90
CA GLN A 60 12.82 -0.88 1.46
C GLN A 60 13.46 0.31 0.72
N LYS A 61 14.36 0.01 -0.23
CA LYS A 61 15.00 1.02 -1.08
C LYS A 61 13.98 1.75 -1.95
N LEU A 62 14.09 3.07 -2.00
CA LEU A 62 13.36 3.90 -2.97
C LEU A 62 14.25 4.20 -4.17
N ASP A 63 13.76 3.93 -5.38
CA ASP A 63 14.45 4.32 -6.61
C ASP A 63 14.53 5.86 -6.69
N PRO A 64 15.71 6.46 -7.00
CA PRO A 64 15.86 7.92 -7.08
C PRO A 64 14.93 8.61 -8.09
N ARG A 65 14.41 7.88 -9.08
CA ARG A 65 13.43 8.40 -10.06
C ARG A 65 12.01 8.45 -9.49
N CYS A 66 11.74 7.76 -8.38
CA CYS A 66 10.44 7.78 -7.73
C CYS A 66 10.27 9.08 -6.95
N THR A 67 9.43 9.97 -7.46
CA THR A 67 9.12 11.25 -6.82
C THR A 67 8.17 11.08 -5.62
N ARG A 68 7.29 10.07 -5.65
CA ARG A 68 6.39 9.71 -4.55
C ARG A 68 5.94 8.24 -4.66
N ASN A 69 6.10 7.50 -3.55
CA ASN A 69 5.55 6.15 -3.39
C ASN A 69 4.22 6.22 -2.62
N GLY A 70 3.24 5.41 -3.02
CA GLY A 70 1.92 5.35 -2.39
C GLY A 70 1.91 4.76 -0.98
N HIS A 71 2.89 3.90 -0.65
CA HIS A 71 3.08 3.29 0.68
C HIS A 71 1.77 2.70 1.25
N TYR A 72 1.18 1.74 0.51
CA TYR A 72 0.03 0.97 1.00
C TYR A 72 0.38 0.25 2.32
N ALA A 73 1.57 -0.36 2.36
CA ALA A 73 2.21 -0.88 3.55
C ALA A 73 3.64 -0.32 3.65
N TYR A 74 4.18 -0.25 4.85
CA TYR A 74 5.59 0.01 5.09
C TYR A 74 6.30 -1.32 5.37
N ILE A 75 7.32 -1.65 4.59
CA ILE A 75 7.99 -2.96 4.63
C ILE A 75 9.48 -2.75 4.86
N PHE A 76 10.07 -3.60 5.69
CA PHE A 76 11.51 -3.70 5.90
C PHE A 76 11.92 -5.17 6.02
N HIS A 77 13.18 -5.46 5.72
CA HIS A 77 13.79 -6.76 5.99
C HIS A 77 14.42 -6.74 7.37
N PHE A 78 14.39 -7.87 8.06
CA PHE A 78 15.15 -8.10 9.28
C PHE A 78 16.06 -9.31 9.09
N GLU A 79 17.23 -9.28 9.69
CA GLU A 79 18.23 -10.35 9.66
C GLU A 79 18.17 -11.12 10.98
N PRO A 80 17.63 -12.35 11.02
CA PRO A 80 17.47 -13.11 12.27
C PRO A 80 18.75 -13.18 13.10
N LYS A 81 19.92 -13.30 12.46
CA LYS A 81 21.21 -13.43 13.15
C LYS A 81 21.53 -12.25 14.08
N ALA A 82 21.10 -11.04 13.73
CA ALA A 82 21.26 -9.85 14.59
C ALA A 82 20.27 -9.83 15.77
N PHE A 83 19.22 -10.65 15.69
CA PHE A 83 18.13 -10.75 16.67
C PHE A 83 18.10 -12.14 17.33
N ALA A 84 19.25 -12.64 17.80
CA ALA A 84 19.36 -13.95 18.46
C ALA A 84 18.83 -15.14 17.63
N SER A 85 18.82 -15.01 16.31
CA SER A 85 18.28 -15.99 15.35
C SER A 85 16.81 -16.35 15.57
N VAL A 86 16.01 -15.41 16.09
CA VAL A 86 14.56 -15.60 16.24
C VAL A 86 13.86 -15.63 14.87
N PRO A 87 12.80 -16.44 14.71
CA PRO A 87 12.00 -16.45 13.50
C PRO A 87 11.13 -15.17 13.39
N VAL A 88 10.67 -14.83 12.18
CA VAL A 88 9.93 -13.57 11.92
C VAL A 88 8.66 -13.46 12.74
N GLU A 89 7.99 -14.58 12.97
CA GLU A 89 6.74 -14.66 13.72
C GLU A 89 6.93 -14.23 15.17
N GLN A 90 8.13 -14.43 15.74
CA GLN A 90 8.45 -13.97 17.09
C GLN A 90 8.67 -12.45 17.14
N LEU A 91 9.31 -11.88 16.10
CA LEU A 91 9.42 -10.43 15.96
C LEU A 91 8.04 -9.77 15.78
N MET A 92 7.18 -10.34 14.94
CA MET A 92 5.81 -9.85 14.73
C MET A 92 5.01 -9.85 16.04
N LYS A 93 5.05 -10.95 16.80
CA LYS A 93 4.40 -11.02 18.12
C LYS A 93 4.93 -9.99 19.11
N ALA A 94 6.23 -9.71 19.08
CA ALA A 94 6.83 -8.69 19.94
C ALA A 94 6.35 -7.28 19.56
N LEU A 95 6.31 -6.96 18.26
CA LEU A 95 5.76 -5.69 17.76
C LEU A 95 4.28 -5.54 18.14
N GLU A 96 3.47 -6.58 17.98
CA GLU A 96 2.07 -6.59 18.39
C GLU A 96 1.90 -6.36 19.90
N ALA A 97 2.75 -6.98 20.73
CA ALA A 97 2.74 -6.79 22.18
C ALA A 97 3.06 -5.34 22.59
N GLU A 98 3.87 -4.64 21.80
CA GLU A 98 4.17 -3.20 21.96
C GLU A 98 3.10 -2.28 21.30
N GLY A 99 2.01 -2.86 20.79
CA GLY A 99 0.88 -2.12 20.20
C GLY A 99 1.10 -1.71 18.74
N ILE A 100 2.00 -2.38 18.02
CA ILE A 100 2.26 -2.18 16.59
C ILE A 100 1.70 -3.40 15.83
N PRO A 101 0.49 -3.30 15.23
CA PRO A 101 -0.09 -4.40 14.47
C PRO A 101 0.78 -4.76 13.27
N CYS A 102 1.08 -6.05 13.13
CA CYS A 102 1.84 -6.61 12.01
C CYS A 102 1.02 -7.73 11.38
N GLU A 103 0.59 -7.54 10.13
CA GLU A 103 -0.12 -8.56 9.35
C GLU A 103 0.85 -9.39 8.49
#